data_AF-A0A9W7DSQ9-F1
#
_entry.id   AF-A0A9W7DSQ9-F1
#
_cell.length_a   1.000
_cell.length_b   1.000
_cell.length_c   1.000
_cell.angle_alpha   90.00
_cell.angle_beta   90.00
_cell.angle_gamma   90.00
#
_symmetry.space_group_name_H-M   'P 1'
#
loop_
_entity.id
_entity.type
_entity.pdbx_description
1 polymer ?
#
loop_
_entity_poly.entity_id
_entity_poly.type
_entity_poly.pdbx_seq_one_letter_code
_entity_poly.pdbx_strand_id
1 'polypeptide(L)'
;MSSSSDLLIASDQRARSLSRGSFSSSRNSSRNNSPRESLDVPFSAPLSQPLLLTEERERQETKDGRTLTDEQTFAFSLGHAQNDLSSSLWFTYLLIYLETLRYLPPSSSGICMLSGQIFDAISTPIAGLVSDSGLGVKWRTWNLCPRTYQHLIALIYMSTRLLINIINVYITFYLLEHLQSPSVTLALVPLTMYVSSFILTSFSKRITKKFGKTITYIIGGGITGLGCVGCFFLKESGFEDIGMYIIAIFFGVGNSLVMVTGVGKVNDLVGDNVSTSAFVYGCMSFTDKLSSGVVVLYIQNVRDTKCDDEEGDEDECGRFVKDVMTWVPIVSVGVACAVIVALGDKQKQKEKKQING
;
A
#
# COMPACT_ATOMS: atom_id res chain seq x y z
N MET A 1 6.82 -6.60 -2.10
CA MET A 1 5.73 -7.31 -1.39
C MET A 1 4.88 -6.39 -0.50
N SER A 2 4.38 -5.26 -1.02
CA SER A 2 3.71 -4.24 -0.18
C SER A 2 2.21 -4.50 0.06
N SER A 3 1.69 -5.67 -0.34
CA SER A 3 0.33 -6.10 0.01
C SER A 3 0.28 -7.08 1.15
N SER A 4 1.35 -7.84 1.40
CA SER A 4 1.53 -8.54 2.67
C SER A 4 1.37 -7.54 3.83
N SER A 5 1.85 -6.30 3.66
CA SER A 5 1.64 -5.15 4.55
C SER A 5 0.17 -4.75 4.73
N ASP A 6 -0.64 -4.81 3.68
CA ASP A 6 -2.06 -4.50 3.74
C ASP A 6 -2.91 -5.69 4.29
N LEU A 7 -2.50 -6.91 3.98
CA LEU A 7 -2.86 -8.16 4.66
C LEU A 7 -2.57 -8.09 6.17
N LEU A 8 -1.51 -7.37 6.55
CA LEU A 8 -1.15 -7.15 7.94
C LEU A 8 -2.07 -6.09 8.58
N ILE A 9 -2.60 -5.10 7.84
CA ILE A 9 -3.69 -4.22 8.32
C ILE A 9 -4.98 -5.01 8.54
N ALA A 10 -5.33 -5.90 7.61
CA ALA A 10 -6.39 -6.89 7.80
C ALA A 10 -6.14 -7.76 9.04
N SER A 11 -4.88 -8.14 9.29
CA SER A 11 -4.48 -8.89 10.48
C SER A 11 -4.42 -8.04 11.76
N ASP A 12 -4.31 -6.71 11.69
CA ASP A 12 -4.45 -5.77 12.82
C ASP A 12 -5.93 -5.56 13.16
N GLN A 13 -6.82 -5.55 12.16
CA GLN A 13 -8.25 -5.70 12.42
C GLN A 13 -8.58 -7.06 13.07
N ARG A 14 -7.95 -8.16 12.60
CA ARG A 14 -8.00 -9.48 13.25
C ARG A 14 -7.34 -9.48 14.63
N ALA A 15 -6.30 -8.69 14.85
CA ALA A 15 -5.66 -8.52 16.15
C ALA A 15 -6.57 -7.75 17.10
N ARG A 16 -7.37 -6.81 16.61
CA ARG A 16 -8.39 -6.09 17.39
C ARG A 16 -9.65 -6.91 17.68
N SER A 17 -9.88 -8.00 16.92
CA SER A 17 -10.98 -8.95 17.15
C SER A 17 -10.54 -10.18 17.96
N LEU A 18 -9.31 -10.68 17.77
CA LEU A 18 -8.66 -11.67 18.62
C LEU A 18 -8.20 -11.05 19.93
N SER A 19 -7.91 -9.73 19.94
CA SER A 19 -7.99 -8.90 21.15
C SER A 19 -9.40 -8.73 21.67
N ARG A 20 -10.27 -9.68 21.36
CA ARG A 20 -11.32 -10.12 22.24
C ARG A 20 -10.96 -11.41 23.00
N GLY A 21 -11.56 -12.59 22.90
CA GLY A 21 -11.75 -13.43 24.13
C GLY A 21 -10.58 -14.07 24.93
N SER A 22 -9.76 -13.39 25.76
CA SER A 22 -9.07 -13.92 26.99
C SER A 22 -8.10 -12.95 27.74
N PHE A 23 -8.42 -12.54 28.97
CA PHE A 23 -7.72 -13.00 30.21
C PHE A 23 -8.32 -12.38 31.48
N SER A 24 -9.15 -13.12 32.23
CA SER A 24 -9.28 -12.92 33.68
C SER A 24 -9.86 -14.15 34.41
N SER A 25 -9.00 -15.13 34.70
CA SER A 25 -9.32 -16.15 35.70
C SER A 25 -8.97 -15.64 37.10
N SER A 26 -9.86 -14.84 37.71
CA SER A 26 -9.70 -14.42 39.11
C SER A 26 -10.38 -15.41 40.07
N ARG A 27 -9.62 -15.89 41.06
CA ARG A 27 -10.11 -16.80 42.11
C ARG A 27 -11.05 -16.06 43.06
N ASN A 28 -12.20 -16.65 43.43
CA ASN A 28 -12.54 -16.74 44.86
C ASN A 28 -13.68 -17.70 45.25
N SER A 29 -13.57 -18.17 46.51
CA SER A 29 -14.61 -18.65 47.43
C SER A 29 -15.30 -20.03 47.27
N SER A 30 -14.82 -20.98 48.08
CA SER A 30 -15.55 -21.65 49.18
C SER A 30 -16.89 -22.39 48.97
N ARG A 31 -16.83 -23.72 49.26
CA ARG A 31 -17.79 -24.54 50.04
C ARG A 31 -19.31 -24.42 49.77
N ASN A 32 -19.93 -25.50 49.27
CA ASN A 32 -20.55 -26.52 50.14
C ASN A 32 -21.14 -27.75 49.39
N ASN A 33 -21.05 -28.90 50.06
CA ASN A 33 -21.83 -30.15 50.05
C ASN A 33 -22.63 -30.67 48.83
N SER A 34 -22.40 -31.96 48.58
CA SER A 34 -23.20 -33.00 47.88
C SER A 34 -24.60 -33.25 48.51
N PRO A 35 -25.54 -34.03 47.90
CA PRO A 35 -25.30 -35.19 47.03
C PRO A 35 -26.19 -35.39 45.78
N ARG A 36 -25.92 -36.50 45.10
CA ARG A 36 -26.45 -36.97 43.82
C ARG A 36 -27.98 -37.11 43.81
N GLU A 37 -28.60 -36.66 42.73
CA GLU A 37 -29.81 -37.26 42.17
C GLU A 37 -29.54 -37.68 40.71
N SER A 38 -30.14 -38.80 40.31
CA SER A 38 -30.06 -39.37 38.98
C SER A 38 -31.46 -39.42 38.37
N LEU A 39 -31.70 -38.65 37.31
CA LEU A 39 -32.89 -38.79 36.47
C LEU A 39 -32.54 -38.67 34.99
N ASP A 40 -32.78 -39.77 34.29
CA ASP A 40 -33.37 -39.92 32.95
C ASP A 40 -33.20 -38.79 31.94
N VAL A 41 -32.62 -39.14 30.79
CA VAL A 41 -32.53 -38.30 29.59
C VAL A 41 -33.58 -38.77 28.56
N PRO A 42 -34.69 -38.04 28.34
CA PRO A 42 -35.57 -38.31 27.22
C PRO A 42 -34.96 -37.80 25.91
N PHE A 43 -34.90 -38.68 24.92
CA PHE A 43 -34.50 -38.41 23.55
C PHE A 43 -35.50 -37.48 22.85
N SER A 44 -35.12 -36.21 22.59
CA SER A 44 -35.48 -35.43 21.38
C SER A 44 -35.00 -33.97 21.47
N ALA A 45 -33.84 -33.66 20.90
CA ALA A 45 -33.38 -32.28 20.65
C ALA A 45 -33.31 -32.04 19.13
N PRO A 46 -33.87 -30.94 18.58
CA PRO A 46 -33.86 -30.67 17.15
C PRO A 46 -32.44 -30.33 16.65
N LEU A 47 -32.13 -30.77 15.43
CA LEU A 47 -30.80 -30.73 14.80
C LEU A 47 -30.22 -29.30 14.56
N SER A 48 -30.94 -28.25 14.96
CA SER A 48 -30.59 -26.84 14.79
C SER A 48 -29.87 -26.21 15.99
N GLN A 49 -29.97 -26.80 17.19
CA GLN A 49 -29.35 -26.24 18.41
C GLN A 49 -27.81 -26.15 18.41
N PRO A 50 -27.01 -27.09 17.86
CA PRO A 50 -25.56 -26.98 17.94
C PRO A 50 -25.00 -25.85 17.07
N LEU A 51 -25.67 -25.49 15.96
CA LEU A 51 -25.24 -24.39 15.09
C LEU A 51 -25.47 -23.03 15.77
N LEU A 52 -26.66 -22.82 16.35
CA LEU A 52 -26.99 -21.60 17.09
C LEU A 52 -26.11 -21.39 18.32
N LEU A 53 -25.80 -22.46 19.06
CA LEU A 53 -24.83 -22.41 20.17
C LEU A 53 -23.40 -22.13 19.70
N THR A 54 -23.06 -22.41 18.44
CA THR A 54 -21.75 -22.04 17.86
C THR A 54 -21.77 -20.57 17.44
N GLU A 55 -22.79 -20.12 16.72
CA GLU A 55 -22.96 -18.72 16.31
C GLU A 55 -23.09 -17.76 17.50
N GLU A 56 -23.80 -18.13 18.57
CA GLU A 56 -23.89 -17.30 19.79
C GLU A 56 -22.58 -17.26 20.58
N ARG A 57 -21.77 -18.34 20.53
CA ARG A 57 -20.46 -18.41 21.17
C ARG A 57 -19.40 -17.59 20.40
N GLU A 58 -19.41 -17.65 19.07
CA GLU A 58 -18.65 -16.75 18.19
C GLU A 58 -19.06 -15.28 18.38
N ARG A 59 -20.37 -15.02 18.56
CA ARG A 59 -20.93 -13.68 18.85
C ARG A 59 -20.63 -13.20 20.29
N GLN A 60 -20.21 -14.07 21.19
CA GLN A 60 -19.74 -13.71 22.54
C GLN A 60 -18.22 -13.52 22.59
N GLU A 61 -17.42 -14.36 21.92
CA GLU A 61 -15.96 -14.20 21.83
C GLU A 61 -15.54 -12.90 21.15
N THR A 62 -16.42 -12.31 20.33
CA THR A 62 -16.25 -11.00 19.67
C THR A 62 -16.51 -9.77 20.58
N LYS A 63 -16.74 -9.94 21.91
CA LYS A 63 -17.04 -8.83 22.86
C LYS A 63 -16.00 -8.47 23.95
N ASP A 64 -15.18 -9.37 24.48
CA ASP A 64 -14.29 -9.19 25.67
C ASP A 64 -12.82 -9.58 25.40
N GLY A 65 -11.74 -9.02 26.01
CA GLY A 65 -10.35 -8.65 25.51
C GLY A 65 -9.04 -9.54 25.57
N ARG A 66 -8.12 -9.41 24.57
CA ARG A 66 -6.70 -9.97 24.43
C ARG A 66 -5.71 -9.08 23.59
N THR A 67 -5.35 -7.85 23.94
CA THR A 67 -4.43 -7.05 23.06
C THR A 67 -3.14 -7.85 22.71
N LEU A 68 -2.67 -7.82 21.45
CA LEU A 68 -1.40 -8.46 21.07
C LEU A 68 -0.31 -8.06 22.07
N THR A 69 0.59 -8.97 22.44
CA THR A 69 1.68 -8.59 23.35
C THR A 69 2.54 -7.51 22.70
N ASP A 70 3.16 -6.65 23.51
CA ASP A 70 4.03 -5.59 23.00
C ASP A 70 5.19 -6.19 22.18
N GLU A 71 5.69 -7.36 22.58
CA GLU A 71 6.69 -8.15 21.85
C GLU A 71 6.19 -8.62 20.47
N GLN A 72 4.97 -9.16 20.38
CA GLN A 72 4.37 -9.58 19.11
C GLN A 72 4.13 -8.38 18.20
N THR A 73 3.58 -7.29 18.75
CA THR A 73 3.33 -6.03 18.04
C THR A 73 4.63 -5.41 17.53
N PHE A 74 5.70 -5.46 18.32
CA PHE A 74 7.03 -5.00 17.94
C PHE A 74 7.66 -5.86 16.84
N ALA A 75 7.70 -7.19 17.01
CA ALA A 75 8.26 -8.12 16.03
C ALA A 75 7.53 -8.02 14.67
N PHE A 76 6.20 -7.90 14.71
CA PHE A 76 5.34 -7.66 13.56
C PHE A 76 5.66 -6.33 12.86
N SER A 77 5.77 -5.24 13.63
CA SER A 77 6.08 -3.91 13.10
C SER A 77 7.47 -3.86 12.48
N LEU A 78 8.44 -4.55 13.09
CA LEU A 78 9.81 -4.68 12.58
C LEU A 78 9.86 -5.49 11.28
N GLY A 79 9.17 -6.63 11.21
CA GLY A 79 9.07 -7.44 9.99
C GLY A 79 8.39 -6.69 8.84
N HIS A 80 7.34 -5.92 9.13
CA HIS A 80 6.68 -5.04 8.17
C HIS A 80 7.63 -3.93 7.67
N ALA A 81 8.35 -3.25 8.56
CA ALA A 81 9.33 -2.23 8.19
C ALA A 81 10.48 -2.80 7.33
N GLN A 82 10.97 -4.00 7.65
CA GLN A 82 12.00 -4.69 6.87
C GLN A 82 11.51 -5.10 5.47
N ASN A 83 10.27 -5.59 5.36
CA ASN A 83 9.64 -5.90 4.07
C ASN A 83 9.52 -4.67 3.17
N ASP A 84 9.03 -3.56 3.72
CA ASP A 84 8.84 -2.33 2.97
C ASP A 84 10.18 -1.68 2.60
N LEU A 85 11.21 -1.76 3.47
CA LEU A 85 12.59 -1.36 3.14
C LEU A 85 13.18 -2.22 2.01
N SER A 86 13.04 -3.55 2.08
CA SER A 86 13.51 -4.47 1.03
C SER A 86 12.84 -4.21 -0.31
N SER A 87 11.51 -4.01 -0.31
CA SER A 87 10.76 -3.66 -1.53
C SER A 87 11.19 -2.30 -2.10
N SER A 88 11.56 -1.34 -1.24
CA SER A 88 12.05 -0.03 -1.67
C SER A 88 13.43 -0.13 -2.30
N LEU A 89 14.36 -0.89 -1.71
CA LEU A 89 15.68 -1.15 -2.30
C LEU A 89 15.58 -1.88 -3.65
N TRP A 90 14.65 -2.83 -3.78
CA TRP A 90 14.39 -3.54 -5.04
C TRP A 90 13.97 -2.58 -6.16
N PHE A 91 12.99 -1.70 -5.90
CA PHE A 91 12.57 -0.70 -6.90
C PHE A 91 13.71 0.28 -7.25
N THR A 92 14.42 0.81 -6.25
CA THR A 92 15.41 1.88 -6.46
C THR A 92 16.73 1.42 -7.07
N TYR A 93 17.19 0.20 -6.76
CA TYR A 93 18.54 -0.25 -7.09
C TYR A 93 18.63 -1.47 -8.02
N LEU A 94 17.55 -2.22 -8.27
CA LEU A 94 17.66 -3.43 -9.11
C LEU A 94 18.04 -3.10 -10.56
N LEU A 95 17.30 -2.21 -11.22
CA LEU A 95 17.53 -1.93 -12.65
C LEU A 95 18.93 -1.32 -12.86
N ILE A 96 19.28 -0.29 -12.09
CA ILE A 96 20.60 0.33 -12.15
C ILE A 96 21.72 -0.69 -11.82
N TYR A 97 21.53 -1.64 -10.90
CA TYR A 97 22.47 -2.74 -10.67
C TYR A 97 22.62 -3.66 -11.90
N LEU A 98 21.51 -4.06 -12.52
CA LEU A 98 21.53 -4.96 -13.69
C LEU A 98 22.16 -4.28 -14.91
N GLU A 99 22.00 -2.98 -15.07
CA GLU A 99 22.50 -2.25 -16.24
C GLU A 99 23.94 -1.76 -16.02
N THR A 100 24.21 -1.06 -14.92
CA THR A 100 25.54 -0.45 -14.68
C THR A 100 26.60 -1.43 -14.15
N LEU A 101 26.20 -2.48 -13.43
CA LEU A 101 27.14 -3.45 -12.82
C LEU A 101 27.06 -4.86 -13.43
N ARG A 102 25.98 -5.19 -14.15
CA ARG A 102 25.86 -6.45 -14.89
C ARG A 102 25.85 -6.27 -16.40
N TYR A 103 25.88 -5.03 -16.90
CA TYR A 103 25.93 -4.68 -18.33
C TYR A 103 24.83 -5.37 -19.15
N LEU A 104 23.63 -5.49 -18.56
CA LEU A 104 22.45 -6.01 -19.26
C LEU A 104 21.69 -4.88 -19.95
N PRO A 105 21.18 -5.09 -21.18
CA PRO A 105 20.33 -4.11 -21.86
C PRO A 105 19.11 -3.71 -21.01
N PRO A 106 18.68 -2.42 -21.03
CA PRO A 106 17.47 -1.95 -20.37
C PRO A 106 16.24 -2.87 -20.53
N SER A 107 15.97 -3.40 -21.72
CA SER A 107 14.86 -4.33 -22.00
C SER A 107 14.95 -5.62 -21.17
N SER A 108 16.12 -6.24 -21.14
CA SER A 108 16.40 -7.45 -20.35
C SER A 108 16.27 -7.19 -18.85
N SER A 109 16.78 -6.05 -18.38
CA SER A 109 16.64 -5.61 -16.99
C SER A 109 15.18 -5.35 -16.61
N GLY A 110 14.39 -4.79 -17.53
CA GLY A 110 12.94 -4.63 -17.40
C GLY A 110 12.19 -5.95 -17.26
N ILE A 111 12.57 -6.98 -18.04
CA ILE A 111 11.99 -8.34 -17.94
C ILE A 111 12.31 -8.95 -16.57
N CYS A 112 13.55 -8.80 -16.09
CA CYS A 112 13.95 -9.24 -14.75
C CYS A 112 13.09 -8.58 -13.66
N MET A 113 12.87 -7.26 -13.71
CA MET A 113 12.01 -6.58 -12.74
C MET A 113 10.55 -7.03 -12.85
N LEU A 114 9.99 -7.17 -14.06
CA LEU A 114 8.62 -7.63 -14.27
C LEU A 114 8.42 -9.04 -13.69
N SER A 115 9.39 -9.95 -13.83
CA SER A 115 9.28 -11.31 -13.27
C SER A 115 8.99 -11.27 -11.75
N GLY A 116 9.73 -10.44 -11.00
CA GLY A 116 9.52 -10.24 -9.57
C GLY A 116 8.14 -9.63 -9.26
N GLN A 117 7.68 -8.66 -10.06
CA GLN A 117 6.34 -8.08 -9.93
C GLN A 117 5.23 -9.11 -10.16
N ILE A 118 5.39 -10.05 -11.11
CA ILE A 118 4.42 -11.12 -11.38
C ILE A 118 4.34 -12.09 -10.19
N PHE A 119 5.48 -12.54 -9.66
CA PHE A 119 5.49 -13.42 -8.48
C PHE A 119 4.91 -12.74 -7.23
N ASP A 120 5.22 -11.47 -7.00
CA ASP A 120 4.65 -10.68 -5.90
C ASP A 120 3.15 -10.45 -6.10
N ALA A 121 2.72 -10.12 -7.33
CA ALA A 121 1.31 -9.96 -7.68
C ALA A 121 0.50 -11.24 -7.44
N ILE A 122 1.02 -12.43 -7.80
CA ILE A 122 0.31 -13.71 -7.63
C ILE A 122 0.31 -14.19 -6.17
N SER A 123 1.45 -14.11 -5.48
CA SER A 123 1.56 -14.53 -4.08
C SER A 123 0.68 -13.69 -3.14
N THR A 124 0.43 -12.43 -3.52
CA THR A 124 -0.35 -11.46 -2.76
C THR A 124 -1.81 -11.89 -2.50
N PRO A 125 -2.70 -12.16 -3.48
CA PRO A 125 -4.05 -12.66 -3.22
C PRO A 125 -4.07 -14.06 -2.61
N ILE A 126 -3.07 -14.90 -2.89
CA ILE A 126 -2.95 -16.24 -2.30
C ILE A 126 -2.72 -16.12 -0.79
N ALA A 127 -1.78 -15.26 -0.36
CA ALA A 127 -1.60 -14.94 1.05
C ALA A 127 -2.90 -14.36 1.66
N GLY A 128 -3.60 -13.50 0.91
CA GLY A 128 -4.93 -12.98 1.24
C GLY A 128 -5.94 -14.08 1.58
N LEU A 129 -6.15 -15.00 0.64
CA LEU A 129 -7.04 -16.15 0.79
C LEU A 129 -6.61 -17.06 1.95
N VAL A 130 -5.31 -17.35 2.11
CA VAL A 130 -4.82 -18.19 3.21
C VAL A 130 -5.07 -17.53 4.56
N SER A 131 -4.83 -16.22 4.68
CA SER A 131 -5.10 -15.43 5.89
C SER A 131 -6.58 -15.44 6.27
N ASP A 132 -7.47 -15.28 5.29
CA ASP A 132 -8.93 -15.25 5.50
C ASP A 132 -9.55 -16.67 5.61
N SER A 133 -8.87 -17.72 5.13
CA SER A 133 -9.41 -19.09 5.05
C SER A 133 -9.78 -19.71 6.40
N GLY A 134 -9.13 -19.27 7.49
CA GLY A 134 -9.43 -19.72 8.85
C GLY A 134 -10.79 -19.25 9.38
N LEU A 135 -11.54 -18.44 8.63
CA LEU A 135 -12.85 -17.89 9.00
C LEU A 135 -14.02 -18.52 8.23
N GLY A 136 -13.78 -19.57 7.43
CA GLY A 136 -14.82 -20.28 6.67
C GLY A 136 -15.49 -19.45 5.55
N VAL A 137 -14.99 -18.25 5.26
CA VAL A 137 -15.63 -17.31 4.34
C VAL A 137 -15.37 -17.68 2.89
N LYS A 138 -16.44 -17.74 2.08
CA LYS A 138 -16.35 -17.97 0.64
C LYS A 138 -16.03 -16.65 -0.06
N TRP A 139 -15.12 -16.67 -1.05
CA TRP A 139 -14.73 -15.51 -1.86
C TRP A 139 -15.91 -14.75 -2.52
N ARG A 140 -17.07 -15.41 -2.65
CA ARG A 140 -18.30 -14.87 -3.26
C ARG A 140 -19.05 -13.85 -2.39
N THR A 141 -18.71 -13.71 -1.10
CA THR A 141 -19.38 -12.77 -0.17
C THR A 141 -19.11 -11.30 -0.50
N TRP A 142 -18.10 -10.98 -1.32
CA TRP A 142 -17.72 -9.61 -1.67
C TRP A 142 -18.65 -8.87 -2.68
N ASN A 143 -19.78 -9.48 -3.06
CA ASN A 143 -20.78 -8.86 -3.95
C ASN A 143 -21.61 -7.72 -3.32
N LEU A 144 -21.37 -7.35 -2.06
CA LEU A 144 -22.19 -6.41 -1.28
C LEU A 144 -21.91 -4.91 -1.52
N CYS A 145 -20.76 -4.54 -2.09
CA CYS A 145 -20.46 -3.14 -2.41
C CYS A 145 -20.75 -2.86 -3.90
N PRO A 146 -21.17 -1.64 -4.30
CA PRO A 146 -21.31 -1.31 -5.72
C PRO A 146 -19.96 -1.44 -6.42
N ARG A 147 -19.84 -2.35 -7.40
CA ARG A 147 -18.63 -2.59 -8.21
C ARG A 147 -17.90 -1.31 -8.58
N THR A 148 -18.63 -0.32 -9.08
CA THR A 148 -18.09 1.00 -9.48
C THR A 148 -17.34 1.72 -8.35
N TYR A 149 -17.79 1.66 -7.10
CA TYR A 149 -17.10 2.31 -5.98
C TYR A 149 -15.79 1.57 -5.62
N GLN A 150 -15.83 0.23 -5.59
CA GLN A 150 -14.64 -0.61 -5.40
C GLN A 150 -13.57 -0.31 -6.47
N HIS A 151 -13.96 -0.25 -7.75
CA HIS A 151 -13.05 0.03 -8.86
C HIS A 151 -12.45 1.45 -8.80
N LEU A 152 -13.19 2.46 -8.33
CA LEU A 152 -12.66 3.83 -8.20
C LEU A 152 -11.67 3.95 -7.03
N ILE A 153 -11.91 3.26 -5.91
CA ILE A 153 -10.96 3.21 -4.78
C ILE A 153 -9.70 2.44 -5.18
N ALA A 154 -9.85 1.32 -5.89
CA ALA A 154 -8.72 0.60 -6.47
C ALA A 154 -7.93 1.50 -7.43
N LEU A 155 -8.58 2.21 -8.37
CA LEU A 155 -7.92 3.11 -9.31
C LEU A 155 -7.12 4.25 -8.64
N ILE A 156 -7.60 4.78 -7.50
CA ILE A 156 -6.79 5.72 -6.69
C ILE A 156 -5.52 5.03 -6.21
N TYR A 157 -5.66 3.93 -5.45
CA TYR A 157 -4.54 3.19 -4.86
C TYR A 157 -3.50 2.74 -5.91
N MET A 158 -3.99 2.18 -7.02
CA MET A 158 -3.24 1.84 -8.23
C MET A 158 -2.35 2.97 -8.72
N SER A 159 -2.95 4.14 -8.92
CA SER A 159 -2.29 5.32 -9.47
C SER A 159 -1.32 5.93 -8.45
N THR A 160 -1.64 5.85 -7.14
CA THR A 160 -0.71 6.19 -6.04
C THR A 160 0.52 5.29 -6.05
N ARG A 161 0.34 3.98 -6.24
CA ARG A 161 1.43 3.01 -6.27
C ARG A 161 2.30 3.19 -7.51
N LEU A 162 1.71 3.32 -8.69
CA LEU A 162 2.42 3.55 -9.94
C LEU A 162 3.30 4.81 -9.85
N LEU A 163 2.73 5.92 -9.36
CA LEU A 163 3.46 7.17 -9.08
C LEU A 163 4.73 6.93 -8.25
N ILE A 164 4.59 6.28 -7.10
CA ILE A 164 5.69 6.09 -6.14
C ILE A 164 6.73 5.12 -6.69
N ASN A 165 6.29 4.05 -7.36
CA ASN A 165 7.17 3.06 -7.96
C ASN A 165 8.00 3.67 -9.09
N ILE A 166 7.41 4.49 -9.97
CA ILE A 166 8.14 5.19 -11.04
C ILE A 166 9.15 6.18 -10.47
N ILE A 167 8.78 6.98 -9.47
CA ILE A 167 9.71 7.89 -8.77
C ILE A 167 10.87 7.10 -8.16
N ASN A 168 10.60 6.01 -7.44
CA ASN A 168 11.64 5.21 -6.80
C ASN A 168 12.56 4.52 -7.81
N VAL A 169 12.04 4.01 -8.93
CA VAL A 169 12.83 3.34 -9.97
C VAL A 169 13.70 4.34 -10.75
N TYR A 170 13.13 5.46 -11.18
CA TYR A 170 13.80 6.37 -12.11
C TYR A 170 14.58 7.50 -11.44
N ILE A 171 14.49 7.69 -10.11
CA ILE A 171 15.33 8.70 -9.41
C ILE A 171 16.83 8.43 -9.56
N THR A 172 17.27 7.16 -9.51
CA THR A 172 18.68 6.79 -9.64
C THR A 172 19.19 6.97 -11.07
N PHE A 173 18.38 6.61 -12.08
CA PHE A 173 18.66 6.92 -13.48
C PHE A 173 18.64 8.42 -13.78
N TYR A 174 17.73 9.18 -13.19
CA TYR A 174 17.67 10.63 -13.38
C TYR A 174 18.94 11.32 -12.85
N LEU A 175 19.45 10.84 -11.71
CA LEU A 175 20.74 11.29 -11.16
C LEU A 175 21.93 10.89 -12.04
N LEU A 176 21.93 9.67 -12.58
CA LEU A 176 23.03 9.13 -13.39
C LEU A 176 23.06 9.73 -14.80
N GLU A 177 21.97 9.61 -15.55
CA GLU A 177 21.90 9.91 -16.98
C GLU A 177 21.62 11.40 -17.24
N HIS A 178 20.70 12.01 -16.47
CA HIS A 178 20.30 13.40 -16.75
C HIS A 178 21.19 14.42 -16.03
N LEU A 179 21.43 14.22 -14.73
CA LEU A 179 22.25 15.14 -13.92
C LEU A 179 23.74 14.78 -13.88
N GLN A 180 24.15 13.58 -14.32
CA GLN A 180 25.55 13.11 -14.28
C GLN A 180 26.18 13.25 -12.87
N SER A 181 25.36 13.03 -11.83
CA SER A 181 25.72 13.20 -10.42
C SER A 181 26.66 12.09 -9.92
N PRO A 182 27.56 12.39 -8.95
CA PRO A 182 28.46 11.39 -8.39
C PRO A 182 27.70 10.30 -7.63
N SER A 183 28.25 9.08 -7.61
CA SER A 183 27.61 7.88 -7.03
C SER A 183 27.18 8.02 -5.56
N VAL A 184 27.78 8.95 -4.80
CA VAL A 184 27.37 9.27 -3.43
C VAL A 184 25.96 9.90 -3.41
N THR A 185 25.65 10.79 -4.34
CA THR A 185 24.33 11.43 -4.47
C THR A 185 23.25 10.40 -4.79
N LEU A 186 23.56 9.38 -5.61
CA LEU A 186 22.65 8.28 -5.92
C LEU A 186 22.21 7.47 -4.69
N ALA A 187 23.05 7.42 -3.64
CA ALA A 187 22.71 6.78 -2.37
C ALA A 187 22.01 7.73 -1.39
N LEU A 188 22.46 8.99 -1.33
CA LEU A 188 21.93 9.97 -0.37
C LEU A 188 20.55 10.51 -0.74
N VAL A 189 20.22 10.69 -2.03
CA VAL A 189 18.93 11.24 -2.45
C VAL A 189 17.75 10.31 -2.08
N PRO A 190 17.78 8.98 -2.37
CA PRO A 190 16.77 8.06 -1.86
C PRO A 190 16.72 8.03 -0.32
N LEU A 191 17.87 8.12 0.36
CA LEU A 191 17.89 8.20 1.83
C LEU A 191 17.16 9.45 2.35
N THR A 192 17.35 10.62 1.73
CA THR A 192 16.61 11.86 2.04
C THR A 192 15.11 11.71 1.78
N MET A 193 14.70 11.04 0.70
CA MET A 193 13.29 10.71 0.44
C MET A 193 12.72 9.83 1.57
N TYR A 194 13.40 8.76 1.95
CA TYR A 194 12.90 7.84 2.98
C TYR A 194 12.88 8.45 4.39
N VAL A 195 13.89 9.24 4.77
CA VAL A 195 13.92 9.95 6.06
C VAL A 195 12.78 10.97 6.15
N SER A 196 12.56 11.77 5.11
CA SER A 196 11.44 12.74 5.09
C SER A 196 10.07 12.06 5.07
N SER A 197 9.91 10.94 4.33
CA SER A 197 8.72 10.07 4.42
C SER A 197 8.48 9.54 5.82
N PHE A 198 9.51 9.04 6.51
CA PHE A 198 9.38 8.47 7.85
C PHE A 198 8.94 9.52 8.89
N ILE A 199 9.59 10.69 8.87
CA ILE A 199 9.22 11.83 9.71
C ILE A 199 7.74 12.19 9.49
N LEU A 200 7.31 12.38 8.24
CA LEU A 200 5.94 12.80 7.97
C LEU A 200 4.89 11.73 8.28
N THR A 201 5.22 10.45 8.09
CA THR A 201 4.32 9.33 8.43
C THR A 201 3.91 9.38 9.90
N SER A 202 4.79 9.83 10.80
CA SER A 202 4.50 10.05 12.23
C SER A 202 3.47 11.15 12.51
N PHE A 203 3.33 12.14 11.61
CA PHE A 203 2.35 13.23 11.70
C PHE A 203 1.10 13.02 10.85
N SER A 204 1.16 12.12 9.85
CA SER A 204 0.09 11.84 8.89
C SER A 204 -1.29 11.69 9.53
N LYS A 205 -1.43 10.89 10.60
CA LYS A 205 -2.69 10.69 11.35
C LYS A 205 -3.29 11.98 11.90
N ARG A 206 -2.45 12.93 12.33
CA ARG A 206 -2.89 14.26 12.82
C ARG A 206 -3.37 15.14 11.66
N ILE A 207 -2.63 15.11 10.54
CA ILE A 207 -2.96 15.87 9.31
C ILE A 207 -4.29 15.39 8.73
N THR A 208 -4.46 14.07 8.54
CA THR A 208 -5.69 13.48 8.00
C THR A 208 -6.90 13.71 8.91
N LYS A 209 -6.71 13.73 10.23
CA LYS A 209 -7.79 14.06 11.18
C LYS A 209 -8.19 15.54 11.11
N LYS A 210 -7.23 16.46 10.85
CA LYS A 210 -7.49 17.90 10.80
C LYS A 210 -8.12 18.36 9.48
N PHE A 211 -7.64 17.83 8.34
CA PHE A 211 -8.06 18.29 7.00
C PHE A 211 -8.99 17.32 6.27
N GLY A 212 -9.12 16.07 6.75
CA GLY A 212 -9.87 15.02 6.08
C GLY A 212 -9.09 14.37 4.92
N LYS A 213 -9.32 13.07 4.70
CA LYS A 213 -8.53 12.23 3.78
C LYS A 213 -8.45 12.80 2.35
N THR A 214 -9.54 13.33 1.81
CA THR A 214 -9.57 13.87 0.44
C THR A 214 -8.68 15.10 0.29
N ILE A 215 -8.75 16.08 1.19
CA ILE A 215 -7.90 17.28 1.11
C ILE A 215 -6.43 16.92 1.36
N THR A 216 -6.15 16.04 2.32
CA THR A 216 -4.77 15.58 2.57
C THR A 216 -4.17 14.83 1.37
N TYR A 217 -4.97 14.05 0.61
CA TYR A 217 -4.53 13.42 -0.64
C TYR A 217 -4.15 14.48 -1.68
N ILE A 218 -5.00 15.50 -1.89
CA ILE A 218 -4.73 16.57 -2.87
C ILE A 218 -3.49 17.38 -2.48
N ILE A 219 -3.29 17.68 -1.19
CA ILE A 219 -2.07 18.35 -0.70
C ILE A 219 -0.83 17.49 -0.99
N GLY A 220 -0.87 16.20 -0.65
CA GLY A 220 0.23 15.27 -0.95
C GLY A 220 0.56 15.20 -2.44
N GLY A 221 -0.48 15.07 -3.28
CA GLY A 221 -0.32 14.99 -4.72
C GLY A 221 0.20 16.29 -5.34
N GLY A 222 -0.20 17.44 -4.80
CA GLY A 222 0.37 18.74 -5.16
C GLY A 222 1.86 18.85 -4.82
N ILE A 223 2.27 18.39 -3.63
CA ILE A 223 3.69 18.40 -3.22
C ILE A 223 4.52 17.46 -4.12
N THR A 224 4.05 16.25 -4.39
CA THR A 224 4.73 15.34 -5.33
C THR A 224 4.80 15.94 -6.74
N GLY A 225 3.70 16.54 -7.22
CA GLY A 225 3.66 17.21 -8.52
C GLY A 225 4.65 18.38 -8.63
N LEU A 226 4.78 19.19 -7.58
CA LEU A 226 5.80 20.23 -7.49
C LEU A 226 7.23 19.66 -7.53
N GLY A 227 7.48 18.50 -6.91
CA GLY A 227 8.75 17.78 -7.05
C GLY A 227 9.02 17.33 -8.50
N CYS A 228 8.01 16.81 -9.20
CA CYS A 228 8.12 16.36 -10.59
C CYS A 228 8.39 17.52 -11.56
N VAL A 229 7.75 18.67 -11.34
CA VAL A 229 8.02 19.92 -12.08
C VAL A 229 9.40 20.48 -11.71
N GLY A 230 9.82 20.34 -10.46
CA GLY A 230 11.16 20.69 -10.00
C GLY A 230 12.25 19.94 -10.79
N CYS A 231 12.11 18.63 -10.99
CA CYS A 231 13.01 17.85 -11.84
C CYS A 231 13.13 18.42 -13.27
N PHE A 232 12.04 18.92 -13.86
CA PHE A 232 12.07 19.40 -15.24
C PHE A 232 13.05 20.58 -15.46
N PHE A 233 13.15 21.48 -14.48
CA PHE A 233 13.95 22.71 -14.53
C PHE A 233 15.27 22.62 -13.75
N LEU A 234 15.55 21.50 -13.07
CA LEU A 234 16.65 21.41 -12.11
C LEU A 234 18.03 21.64 -12.75
N LYS A 235 18.31 20.97 -13.88
CA LYS A 235 19.59 21.09 -14.62
C LYS A 235 19.82 22.50 -15.18
N GLU A 236 18.75 23.21 -15.53
CA GLU A 236 18.82 24.59 -16.04
C GLU A 236 19.03 25.64 -14.93
N SER A 237 18.85 25.25 -13.66
CA SER A 237 18.92 26.18 -12.53
C SER A 237 20.34 26.50 -12.03
N GLY A 238 21.33 25.67 -12.33
CA GLY A 238 22.71 25.79 -11.83
C GLY A 238 22.88 25.51 -10.33
N PHE A 239 21.87 24.92 -9.68
CA PHE A 239 21.89 24.51 -8.28
C PHE A 239 21.47 23.03 -8.11
N GLU A 240 21.76 22.20 -9.10
CA GLU A 240 21.29 20.82 -9.25
C GLU A 240 21.55 19.95 -8.01
N ASP A 241 22.75 20.03 -7.41
CA ASP A 241 23.12 19.29 -6.19
C ASP A 241 22.14 19.56 -5.04
N ILE A 242 22.01 20.83 -4.63
CA ILE A 242 21.18 21.22 -3.47
C ILE A 242 19.68 21.10 -3.83
N GLY A 243 19.31 21.49 -5.05
CA GLY A 243 17.93 21.42 -5.53
C GLY A 243 17.39 19.99 -5.55
N MET A 244 18.23 18.99 -5.88
CA MET A 244 17.85 17.59 -5.82
C MET A 244 17.50 17.14 -4.39
N TYR A 245 18.26 17.55 -3.36
CA TYR A 245 17.91 17.23 -1.97
C TYR A 245 16.59 17.89 -1.53
N ILE A 246 16.26 19.09 -2.03
CA ILE A 246 14.97 19.74 -1.76
C ILE A 246 13.82 18.99 -2.44
N ILE A 247 13.99 18.60 -3.71
CA ILE A 247 13.00 17.79 -4.45
C ILE A 247 12.84 16.39 -3.83
N ALA A 248 13.92 15.80 -3.31
CA ALA A 248 13.89 14.54 -2.56
C ALA A 248 13.00 14.65 -1.30
N ILE A 249 13.05 15.77 -0.58
CA ILE A 249 12.14 16.05 0.54
C ILE A 249 10.70 16.18 0.04
N PHE A 250 10.45 16.85 -1.08
CA PHE A 250 9.10 16.96 -1.66
C PHE A 250 8.55 15.59 -2.07
N PHE A 251 9.34 14.73 -2.71
CA PHE A 251 8.92 13.36 -3.00
C PHE A 251 8.64 12.57 -1.73
N GLY A 252 9.53 12.60 -0.73
CA GLY A 252 9.32 11.87 0.51
C GLY A 252 8.06 12.32 1.27
N VAL A 253 7.82 13.64 1.33
CA VAL A 253 6.63 14.26 1.95
C VAL A 253 5.37 13.96 1.16
N GLY A 254 5.35 14.27 -0.14
CA GLY A 254 4.16 14.11 -0.99
C GLY A 254 3.74 12.64 -1.09
N ASN A 255 4.69 11.74 -1.37
CA ASN A 255 4.46 10.30 -1.53
C ASN A 255 3.93 9.66 -0.24
N SER A 256 4.47 10.05 0.93
CA SER A 256 3.95 9.60 2.23
C SER A 256 2.48 10.01 2.43
N LEU A 257 2.11 11.26 2.11
CA LEU A 257 0.73 11.73 2.27
C LEU A 257 -0.25 11.01 1.35
N VAL A 258 0.05 10.90 0.05
CA VAL A 258 -0.85 10.21 -0.90
C VAL A 258 -0.98 8.72 -0.58
N MET A 259 0.10 8.06 -0.16
CA MET A 259 0.08 6.64 0.19
C MET A 259 -0.74 6.37 1.45
N VAL A 260 -0.49 7.11 2.54
CA VAL A 260 -1.23 6.94 3.80
C VAL A 260 -2.72 7.27 3.62
N THR A 261 -3.06 8.28 2.82
CA THR A 261 -4.46 8.60 2.52
C THR A 261 -5.13 7.62 1.55
N GLY A 262 -4.39 7.08 0.58
CA GLY A 262 -4.83 6.03 -0.34
C GLY A 262 -5.20 4.74 0.40
N VAL A 263 -4.28 4.19 1.22
CA VAL A 263 -4.57 3.06 2.12
C VAL A 263 -5.71 3.41 3.09
N GLY A 264 -5.76 4.65 3.56
CA GLY A 264 -6.88 5.15 4.38
C GLY A 264 -8.24 5.08 3.68
N LYS A 265 -8.30 5.22 2.34
CA LYS A 265 -9.52 5.08 1.54
C LYS A 265 -9.88 3.61 1.23
N VAL A 266 -8.89 2.72 1.13
CA VAL A 266 -9.13 1.27 1.06
C VAL A 266 -9.73 0.75 2.37
N ASN A 267 -9.20 1.19 3.52
CA ASN A 267 -9.81 0.90 4.83
C ASN A 267 -11.28 1.34 4.91
N ASP A 268 -11.64 2.51 4.35
CA ASP A 268 -13.04 2.98 4.32
C ASP A 268 -13.95 2.11 3.42
N LEU A 269 -13.39 1.37 2.46
CA LEU A 269 -14.12 0.43 1.61
C LEU A 269 -14.34 -0.91 2.30
N VAL A 270 -13.35 -1.39 3.07
CA VAL A 270 -13.45 -2.61 3.88
C VAL A 270 -14.42 -2.40 5.05
N GLY A 271 -14.30 -1.26 5.74
CA GLY A 271 -15.10 -0.93 6.92
C GLY A 271 -14.92 -1.96 8.05
N ASP A 272 -16.03 -2.40 8.61
CA ASP A 272 -16.08 -3.38 9.70
C ASP A 272 -16.12 -4.86 9.21
N ASN A 273 -16.13 -5.10 7.89
CA ASN A 273 -16.14 -6.45 7.31
C ASN A 273 -14.73 -7.05 7.23
N VAL A 274 -14.08 -7.16 8.40
CA VAL A 274 -12.67 -7.54 8.55
C VAL A 274 -12.36 -8.95 8.00
N SER A 275 -13.36 -9.83 7.91
CA SER A 275 -13.22 -11.25 7.58
C SER A 275 -12.88 -11.61 6.13
N THR A 276 -12.85 -10.61 5.23
CA THR A 276 -12.39 -10.77 3.82
C THR A 276 -11.39 -9.68 3.43
N SER A 277 -10.92 -8.91 4.42
CA SER A 277 -10.12 -7.71 4.18
C SER A 277 -8.75 -8.05 3.59
N ALA A 278 -8.14 -9.16 4.02
CA ALA A 278 -6.81 -9.58 3.56
C ALA A 278 -6.83 -9.94 2.07
N PHE A 279 -7.86 -10.68 1.63
CA PHE A 279 -8.07 -10.97 0.21
C PHE A 279 -8.36 -9.72 -0.63
N VAL A 280 -9.19 -8.80 -0.15
CA VAL A 280 -9.50 -7.55 -0.87
C VAL A 280 -8.27 -6.70 -1.11
N TYR A 281 -7.46 -6.50 -0.07
CA TYR A 281 -6.16 -5.84 -0.18
C TYR A 281 -5.21 -6.59 -1.13
N GLY A 282 -5.25 -7.93 -1.08
CA GLY A 282 -4.55 -8.78 -2.03
C GLY A 282 -4.94 -8.47 -3.49
N CYS A 283 -6.23 -8.47 -3.82
CA CYS A 283 -6.70 -8.14 -5.17
C CYS A 283 -6.36 -6.71 -5.61
N MET A 284 -6.44 -5.73 -4.71
CA MET A 284 -6.04 -4.35 -5.04
C MET A 284 -4.56 -4.29 -5.44
N SER A 285 -3.70 -4.98 -4.71
CA SER A 285 -2.25 -4.88 -4.95
C SER A 285 -1.71 -5.91 -5.96
N PHE A 286 -2.43 -6.99 -6.26
CA PHE A 286 -2.21 -7.76 -7.49
C PHE A 286 -2.25 -6.82 -8.70
N THR A 287 -3.27 -5.95 -8.72
CA THR A 287 -3.47 -5.00 -9.81
C THR A 287 -2.32 -3.98 -9.86
N ASP A 288 -1.87 -3.44 -8.71
CA ASP A 288 -0.87 -2.35 -8.68
C ASP A 288 0.53 -2.79 -9.12
N LYS A 289 0.93 -3.99 -8.71
CA LYS A 289 2.21 -4.59 -9.08
C LYS A 289 2.25 -4.98 -10.54
N LEU A 290 1.17 -5.57 -11.05
CA LEU A 290 1.06 -5.91 -12.46
C LEU A 290 1.12 -4.65 -13.33
N SER A 291 0.39 -3.58 -12.98
CA SER A 291 0.49 -2.31 -13.74
C SER A 291 1.88 -1.68 -13.64
N SER A 292 2.48 -1.66 -12.44
CA SER A 292 3.81 -1.05 -12.24
C SER A 292 4.88 -1.80 -13.03
N GLY A 293 4.87 -3.13 -13.00
CA GLY A 293 5.79 -3.97 -13.77
C GLY A 293 5.63 -3.79 -15.28
N VAL A 294 4.39 -3.73 -15.79
CA VAL A 294 4.13 -3.53 -17.23
C VAL A 294 4.57 -2.14 -17.69
N VAL A 295 4.29 -1.08 -16.91
CA VAL A 295 4.72 0.28 -17.26
C VAL A 295 6.24 0.41 -17.22
N VAL A 296 6.91 -0.15 -16.19
CA VAL A 296 8.38 -0.16 -16.15
C VAL A 296 8.95 -0.95 -17.33
N LEU A 297 8.44 -2.15 -17.65
CA LEU A 297 8.91 -2.90 -18.82
C LEU A 297 8.73 -2.09 -20.11
N TYR A 298 7.59 -1.41 -20.30
CA TYR A 298 7.36 -0.58 -21.47
C TYR A 298 8.40 0.56 -21.57
N ILE A 299 8.60 1.32 -20.49
CA ILE A 299 9.61 2.40 -20.45
C ILE A 299 11.01 1.84 -20.74
N GLN A 300 11.36 0.68 -20.18
CA GLN A 300 12.65 0.03 -20.39
C GLN A 300 12.89 -0.41 -21.84
N ASN A 301 11.86 -0.89 -22.56
CA ASN A 301 12.00 -1.23 -23.98
C ASN A 301 12.17 0.02 -24.86
N VAL A 302 11.46 1.11 -24.55
CA VAL A 302 11.66 2.39 -25.25
C VAL A 302 13.04 2.97 -24.93
N ARG A 303 13.54 2.76 -23.72
CA ARG A 303 14.87 3.19 -23.28
C ARG A 303 16.00 2.44 -23.98
N ASP A 304 15.89 1.12 -24.13
CA ASP A 304 16.77 0.28 -24.98
C ASP A 304 17.03 0.99 -26.32
N THR A 305 15.95 1.24 -27.07
CA THR A 305 16.00 1.86 -28.41
C THR A 305 16.44 3.33 -28.46
N LYS A 306 16.62 4.00 -27.32
CA LYS A 306 17.03 5.41 -27.22
C LYS A 306 18.42 5.61 -26.59
N CYS A 307 19.00 4.55 -26.04
CA CYS A 307 20.28 4.58 -25.34
C CYS A 307 21.29 3.58 -25.93
N ASP A 308 20.91 2.79 -26.96
CA ASP A 308 21.77 1.83 -27.67
C ASP A 308 22.53 2.42 -28.88
N ASP A 309 22.29 3.68 -29.28
CA ASP A 309 22.94 4.27 -30.46
C ASP A 309 24.44 4.57 -30.21
N GLU A 310 25.34 3.84 -30.86
CA GLU A 310 26.80 4.07 -30.82
C GLU A 310 27.24 5.45 -31.39
N GLU A 311 26.33 6.17 -32.06
CA GLU A 311 26.50 7.57 -32.52
C GLU A 311 25.50 8.54 -31.85
N GLY A 312 24.78 8.10 -30.81
CA GLY A 312 23.72 8.88 -30.15
C GLY A 312 24.26 9.97 -29.22
N ASP A 313 23.61 11.13 -29.21
CA ASP A 313 23.79 12.14 -28.16
C ASP A 313 23.46 11.52 -26.79
N GLU A 314 24.42 11.46 -25.85
CA GLU A 314 24.19 11.09 -24.44
C GLU A 314 22.98 11.86 -23.84
N ASP A 315 22.80 13.07 -24.34
CA ASP A 315 21.78 14.03 -23.99
C ASP A 315 20.34 13.56 -24.35
N GLU A 316 20.13 12.63 -25.31
CA GLU A 316 18.80 12.05 -25.57
C GLU A 316 18.37 11.03 -24.51
N CYS A 317 19.25 10.12 -24.10
CA CYS A 317 18.94 9.15 -23.04
C CYS A 317 18.60 9.90 -21.73
N GLY A 318 19.40 10.92 -21.37
CA GLY A 318 19.13 11.81 -20.25
C GLY A 318 17.83 12.60 -20.37
N ARG A 319 17.48 13.10 -21.57
CA ARG A 319 16.18 13.76 -21.83
C ARG A 319 15.01 12.80 -21.64
N PHE A 320 15.09 11.57 -22.15
CA PHE A 320 14.03 10.57 -22.00
C PHE A 320 13.77 10.21 -20.53
N VAL A 321 14.83 9.99 -19.75
CA VAL A 321 14.72 9.72 -18.30
C VAL A 321 14.10 10.91 -17.55
N LYS A 322 14.46 12.16 -17.90
CA LYS A 322 13.80 13.36 -17.37
C LYS A 322 12.29 13.34 -17.66
N ASP A 323 11.91 13.11 -18.90
CA ASP A 323 10.50 13.13 -19.31
C ASP A 323 9.67 12.03 -18.63
N VAL A 324 10.25 10.83 -18.46
CA VAL A 324 9.65 9.75 -17.65
C VAL A 324 9.45 10.18 -16.20
N MET A 325 10.50 10.74 -15.58
CA MET A 325 10.51 11.15 -14.18
C MET A 325 9.56 12.33 -13.88
N THR A 326 9.31 13.20 -14.85
CA THR A 326 8.34 14.30 -14.73
C THR A 326 6.92 13.86 -15.09
N TRP A 327 6.68 13.33 -16.30
CA TRP A 327 5.32 13.21 -16.83
C TRP A 327 4.55 11.99 -16.32
N VAL A 328 5.19 10.82 -16.21
CA VAL A 328 4.49 9.59 -15.78
C VAL A 328 3.98 9.71 -14.33
N PRO A 329 4.76 10.25 -13.38
CA PRO A 329 4.28 10.70 -12.07
C PRO A 329 3.13 11.72 -12.13
N ILE A 330 3.26 12.81 -12.89
CA ILE A 330 2.23 13.86 -12.96
C ILE A 330 0.89 13.32 -13.47
N VAL A 331 0.90 12.48 -14.51
CA VAL A 331 -0.32 11.85 -15.02
C VAL A 331 -0.93 10.90 -13.99
N SER A 332 -0.11 10.06 -13.35
CA SER A 332 -0.56 9.10 -12.33
C SER A 332 -1.23 9.81 -11.14
N VAL A 333 -0.59 10.86 -10.60
CA VAL A 333 -1.16 11.63 -9.48
C VAL A 333 -2.40 12.43 -9.92
N GLY A 334 -2.40 12.98 -11.14
CA GLY A 334 -3.52 13.69 -11.73
C GLY A 334 -4.79 12.83 -11.85
N VAL A 335 -4.65 11.60 -12.36
CA VAL A 335 -5.75 10.62 -12.42
C VAL A 335 -6.28 10.31 -11.01
N ALA A 336 -5.41 10.04 -10.05
CA ALA A 336 -5.83 9.76 -8.67
C ALA A 336 -6.57 10.94 -8.02
N CYS A 337 -6.06 12.17 -8.21
CA CYS A 337 -6.67 13.41 -7.73
C CYS A 337 -8.04 13.67 -8.37
N ALA A 338 -8.20 13.45 -9.67
CA ALA A 338 -9.49 13.58 -10.35
C ALA A 338 -10.52 12.58 -9.79
N VAL A 339 -10.12 11.32 -9.58
CA VAL A 339 -11.01 10.27 -9.06
C VAL A 339 -11.40 10.53 -7.60
N ILE A 340 -10.48 10.97 -6.74
CA ILE A 340 -10.79 11.22 -5.31
C ILE A 340 -11.70 12.44 -5.11
N VAL A 341 -11.59 13.47 -5.96
CA VAL A 341 -12.54 14.60 -5.98
C VAL A 341 -13.92 14.14 -6.44
N ALA A 342 -14.01 13.40 -7.55
CA ALA A 342 -15.28 12.87 -8.07
C ALA A 342 -15.99 11.94 -7.09
N LEU A 343 -15.26 11.18 -6.27
CA LEU A 343 -15.82 10.40 -5.16
C LEU A 343 -16.35 11.29 -4.03
N GLY A 344 -15.61 12.31 -3.63
CA GLY A 344 -16.01 13.24 -2.56
C GLY A 344 -17.31 13.99 -2.89
N ASP A 345 -17.48 14.44 -4.12
CA ASP A 345 -18.70 15.15 -4.52
C ASP A 345 -19.91 14.21 -4.65
N LYS A 346 -19.70 12.96 -5.11
CA LYS A 346 -20.76 11.93 -5.09
C LYS A 346 -21.22 11.58 -3.67
N GLN A 347 -20.33 11.61 -2.69
CA GLN A 347 -20.68 11.39 -1.27
C GLN A 347 -21.54 12.56 -0.74
N LYS A 348 -21.07 13.81 -0.89
CA LYS A 348 -21.82 15.02 -0.49
C LYS A 348 -23.21 15.11 -1.15
N GLN A 349 -23.34 14.70 -2.41
CA GLN A 349 -24.64 14.68 -3.10
C GLN A 349 -25.60 13.63 -2.53
N LYS A 350 -25.12 12.48 -2.06
CA LYS A 350 -25.95 11.47 -1.38
C LYS A 350 -26.42 11.96 -0.01
N GLU A 351 -25.51 12.52 0.77
CA GLU A 351 -25.82 13.10 2.10
C GLU A 351 -26.89 14.19 1.99
N LYS A 352 -26.72 15.16 1.06
CA LYS A 352 -27.73 16.20 0.81
C LYS A 352 -29.10 15.64 0.39
N LYS A 353 -29.14 14.52 -0.34
CA LYS A 353 -30.40 13.87 -0.73
C LYS A 353 -31.07 13.12 0.43
N GLN A 354 -30.32 12.65 1.43
CA GLN A 354 -30.85 12.02 2.64
C GLN A 354 -31.26 13.02 3.73
N ILE A 355 -30.80 14.27 3.65
CA ILE A 355 -31.19 15.35 4.56
C ILE A 355 -32.44 16.09 4.05
N ASN A 356 -32.63 16.13 2.71
CA ASN A 356 -33.69 16.92 2.06
C ASN A 356 -34.88 16.08 1.55
N GLY A 357 -34.96 14.79 1.88
CA GLY A 357 -36.02 13.86 1.44
C GLY A 357 -36.19 12.71 2.41
#